data_AF-A0A7W0VV47-F1
#
_entry.id   AF-A0A7W0VV47-F1
#
_cell.length_a   1.000
_cell.length_b   1.000
_cell.length_c   1.000
_cell.angle_alpha   90.00
_cell.angle_beta   90.00
_cell.angle_gamma   90.00
#
_symmetry.space_group_name_H-M   'P 1'
#
loop_
_entity.id
_entity.type
_entity.pdbx_description
1 polymer ?
#
loop_
_entity_poly.entity_id
_entity_poly.type
_entity_poly.pdbx_seq_one_letter_code
_entity_poly.pdbx_strand_id
1 'polypeptide(L)'
;MTAPRSLPLVAFALALALGVLVIQIRVVAGGKTWDDVRYHTEIAPARLAAAEQVQSGALPAWWDGSGLGVPLAAAPEHGAMYPPLWIAASPRALDLVMILHLAWAALGVALWARRSKVRASDQSALVAGVLVAASGILASAALRGALPALAHLPWLGVAIAALEAARNEEMTIAVGALAGERRVAWTRLAMVLMFAASTELAPRIAGRAVPFDALQMGLGFGYVAFALLTLYKVSTTAADPRRSAIRPALITLLDFTVVGALAVNGTRLDETYHPEMLAAVCAVLITFSVSRSRWWHPVLSLACALVTMFVVTAHAGALDATATTFVTGGFIALGLLVMMSSRATRAMFRDLRRRDAL
;
A
#
# COMPACT_ATOMS: atom_id res chain seq x y z
N MET A 1 27.71 -13.11 7.52
CA MET A 1 26.73 -14.17 7.25
C MET A 1 25.95 -13.76 6.00
N THR A 2 26.11 -14.48 4.90
CA THR A 2 25.33 -14.25 3.67
C THR A 2 23.89 -14.71 3.90
N ALA A 3 22.90 -13.88 3.58
CA ALA A 3 21.50 -14.29 3.68
C ALA A 3 21.27 -15.59 2.86
N PRO A 4 20.53 -16.58 3.40
CA PRO A 4 20.25 -17.80 2.67
C PRO A 4 19.53 -17.44 1.36
N ARG A 5 19.99 -18.00 0.24
CA ARG A 5 19.31 -17.82 -1.04
C ARG A 5 17.94 -18.49 -0.94
N SER A 6 16.87 -17.72 -1.15
CA SER A 6 15.53 -18.27 -1.18
C SER A 6 15.39 -19.25 -2.34
N LEU A 7 14.72 -20.38 -2.10
CA LEU A 7 14.45 -21.34 -3.15
C LEU A 7 13.52 -20.70 -4.20
N PRO A 8 13.76 -20.94 -5.51
CA PRO A 8 12.80 -20.57 -6.54
C PRO A 8 11.43 -21.16 -6.20
N LEU A 9 10.35 -20.37 -6.37
CA LEU A 9 8.99 -20.77 -6.00
C LEU A 9 8.59 -22.11 -6.62
N VAL A 10 9.03 -22.38 -7.84
CA VAL A 10 8.78 -23.65 -8.55
C VAL A 10 9.45 -24.83 -7.83
N ALA A 11 10.73 -24.72 -7.48
CA ALA A 11 11.44 -25.78 -6.74
C ALA A 11 10.81 -26.02 -5.36
N PHE A 12 10.38 -24.95 -4.70
CA PHE A 12 9.68 -25.01 -3.42
C PHE A 12 8.34 -25.75 -3.54
N ALA A 13 7.54 -25.43 -4.55
CA ALA A 13 6.27 -26.09 -4.80
C ALA A 13 6.46 -27.58 -5.18
N LEU A 14 7.45 -27.89 -6.01
CA LEU A 14 7.80 -29.27 -6.38
C LEU A 14 8.24 -30.09 -5.17
N ALA A 15 9.06 -29.51 -4.26
CA ALA A 15 9.47 -30.19 -3.04
C ALA A 15 8.28 -30.54 -2.13
N LEU A 16 7.31 -29.62 -2.00
CA LEU A 16 6.07 -29.89 -1.25
C LEU A 16 5.21 -30.95 -1.92
N ALA A 17 5.00 -30.86 -3.23
CA ALA A 17 4.26 -31.85 -3.98
C ALA A 17 4.88 -33.24 -3.82
N LEU A 18 6.21 -33.34 -3.92
CA LEU A 18 6.93 -34.58 -3.67
C LEU A 18 6.75 -35.09 -2.23
N GLY A 19 6.85 -34.21 -1.23
CA GLY A 19 6.61 -34.57 0.17
C GLY A 19 5.20 -35.14 0.39
N VAL A 20 4.17 -34.52 -0.20
CA VAL A 20 2.79 -35.03 -0.15
C VAL A 20 2.67 -36.37 -0.87
N LEU A 21 3.27 -36.52 -2.05
CA LEU A 21 3.28 -37.80 -2.78
C LEU A 21 3.94 -38.93 -1.99
N VAL A 22 5.05 -38.65 -1.30
CA VAL A 22 5.72 -39.62 -0.42
C VAL A 22 4.82 -40.04 0.73
N ILE A 23 4.13 -39.10 1.38
CA ILE A 23 3.15 -39.42 2.44
C ILE A 23 2.00 -40.28 1.88
N GLN A 24 1.56 -39.97 0.65
CA GLN A 24 0.45 -40.64 -0.03
C GLN A 24 0.88 -41.82 -0.91
N ILE A 25 2.12 -42.32 -0.78
CA ILE A 25 2.66 -43.33 -1.70
C ILE A 25 1.87 -44.63 -1.70
N ARG A 26 1.27 -44.99 -0.54
CA ARG A 26 0.42 -46.18 -0.43
C ARG A 26 -0.87 -46.05 -1.24
N VAL A 27 -1.35 -44.83 -1.43
CA VAL A 27 -2.53 -44.52 -2.23
C VAL A 27 -2.16 -44.52 -3.72
N VAL A 28 -1.08 -43.82 -4.06
CA VAL A 28 -0.63 -43.68 -5.46
C VAL A 28 -0.14 -45.00 -6.05
N ALA A 29 0.66 -45.78 -5.31
CA ALA A 29 1.36 -46.96 -5.82
C ALA A 29 1.07 -48.25 -5.04
N GLY A 30 0.61 -48.15 -3.80
CA GLY A 30 0.37 -49.30 -2.93
C GLY A 30 -1.00 -49.97 -3.08
N GLY A 31 -1.83 -49.52 -4.04
CA GLY A 31 -3.18 -50.03 -4.27
C GLY A 31 -4.17 -49.75 -3.13
N LYS A 32 -3.78 -48.96 -2.12
CA LYS A 32 -4.73 -48.39 -1.17
C LYS A 32 -5.45 -47.24 -1.85
N THR A 33 -6.64 -46.93 -1.38
CA THR A 33 -7.45 -45.85 -1.91
C THR A 33 -8.18 -45.20 -0.74
N TRP A 34 -8.44 -43.91 -0.82
CA TRP A 34 -9.32 -43.21 0.11
C TRP A 34 -10.78 -43.60 -0.11
N ASP A 35 -11.04 -44.24 -1.25
CA ASP A 35 -12.33 -44.42 -1.86
C ASP A 35 -12.42 -45.81 -2.48
N ASP A 36 -13.45 -46.57 -2.15
CA ASP A 36 -13.76 -47.80 -2.89
C ASP A 36 -15.15 -47.67 -3.50
N VAL A 37 -15.56 -48.69 -4.26
CA VAL A 37 -16.91 -48.68 -4.85
C VAL A 37 -17.98 -48.47 -3.79
N ARG A 38 -17.78 -48.99 -2.56
CA ARG A 38 -18.72 -48.81 -1.45
C ARG A 38 -18.74 -47.37 -0.95
N TYR A 39 -17.61 -46.68 -0.86
CA TYR A 39 -17.61 -45.26 -0.48
C TYR A 39 -18.45 -44.43 -1.46
N HIS A 40 -18.27 -44.64 -2.77
CA HIS A 40 -19.12 -43.98 -3.76
C HIS A 40 -20.60 -44.36 -3.64
N THR A 41 -20.95 -45.64 -3.45
CA THR A 41 -22.36 -46.06 -3.48
C THR A 41 -23.09 -45.90 -2.15
N GLU A 42 -22.38 -45.96 -1.03
CA GLU A 42 -22.96 -46.02 0.33
C GLU A 42 -22.69 -44.72 1.12
N ILE A 43 -21.55 -44.05 0.91
CA ILE A 43 -21.14 -42.89 1.73
C ILE A 43 -21.37 -41.57 0.99
N ALA A 44 -21.00 -41.50 -0.29
CA ALA A 44 -21.08 -40.27 -1.08
C ALA A 44 -21.77 -40.45 -2.46
N PRO A 45 -22.95 -41.09 -2.54
CA PRO A 45 -23.60 -41.41 -3.82
C PRO A 45 -24.00 -40.19 -4.64
N ALA A 46 -24.41 -39.11 -3.98
CA ALA A 46 -24.72 -37.85 -4.65
C ALA A 46 -23.50 -37.25 -5.38
N ARG A 47 -22.26 -37.46 -4.88
CA ARG A 47 -21.05 -36.97 -5.54
C ARG A 47 -20.75 -37.76 -6.81
N LEU A 48 -20.91 -39.08 -6.77
CA LEU A 48 -20.75 -39.93 -7.96
C LEU A 48 -21.79 -39.54 -9.01
N ALA A 49 -23.06 -39.43 -8.63
CA ALA A 49 -24.14 -39.03 -9.53
C ALA A 49 -23.88 -37.65 -10.17
N ALA A 50 -23.35 -36.68 -9.41
CA ALA A 50 -22.96 -35.39 -9.96
C ALA A 50 -21.83 -35.50 -10.99
N ALA A 51 -20.80 -36.30 -10.72
CA ALA A 51 -19.70 -36.50 -11.66
C ALA A 51 -20.17 -37.21 -12.95
N GLU A 52 -21.03 -38.22 -12.84
CA GLU A 52 -21.62 -38.93 -13.98
C GLU A 52 -22.51 -38.02 -14.85
N GLN A 53 -23.32 -37.15 -14.23
CA GLN A 53 -24.11 -36.15 -14.96
C GLN A 53 -23.21 -35.19 -15.74
N VAL A 54 -22.14 -34.67 -15.12
CA VAL A 54 -21.21 -33.78 -15.83
C VAL A 54 -20.49 -34.52 -16.97
N GLN A 55 -20.05 -35.76 -16.76
CA GLN A 55 -19.34 -36.54 -17.79
C GLN A 55 -20.23 -36.93 -18.96
N SER A 56 -21.55 -37.04 -18.75
CA SER A 56 -22.54 -37.22 -19.82
C SER A 56 -22.98 -35.90 -20.48
N GLY A 57 -22.39 -34.76 -20.08
CA GLY A 57 -22.71 -33.44 -20.63
C GLY A 57 -23.94 -32.78 -20.03
N ALA A 58 -24.50 -33.33 -18.95
CA ALA A 58 -25.62 -32.77 -18.21
C ALA A 58 -25.15 -31.83 -17.09
N LEU A 59 -26.00 -30.87 -16.72
CA LEU A 59 -25.79 -30.05 -15.52
C LEU A 59 -26.20 -30.85 -14.28
N PRO A 60 -25.34 -30.95 -13.23
CA PRO A 60 -25.61 -31.74 -12.05
C PRO A 60 -26.58 -31.00 -11.11
N ALA A 61 -27.85 -30.90 -11.51
CA ALA A 61 -28.88 -30.14 -10.81
C ALA A 61 -29.65 -30.97 -9.78
N TRP A 62 -30.07 -32.17 -10.17
CA TRP A 62 -30.95 -33.05 -9.41
C TRP A 62 -30.61 -34.52 -9.66
N TRP A 63 -30.73 -35.37 -8.65
CA TRP A 63 -30.48 -36.81 -8.76
C TRP A 63 -31.69 -37.61 -8.27
N ASP A 64 -32.36 -38.29 -9.19
CA ASP A 64 -33.55 -39.11 -8.88
C ASP A 64 -33.23 -40.47 -8.25
N GLY A 65 -31.95 -40.86 -8.15
CA GLY A 65 -31.54 -42.17 -7.66
C GLY A 65 -31.68 -42.39 -6.15
N SER A 66 -32.16 -41.40 -5.40
CA SER A 66 -32.36 -41.47 -3.96
C SER A 66 -33.80 -41.14 -3.58
N GLY A 67 -34.69 -42.13 -3.53
CA GLY A 67 -36.06 -42.01 -2.98
C GLY A 67 -36.87 -40.82 -3.52
N LEU A 68 -36.80 -39.67 -2.84
CA LEU A 68 -37.49 -38.41 -3.19
C LEU A 68 -36.64 -37.45 -4.04
N GLY A 69 -35.46 -37.90 -4.48
CA GLY A 69 -34.46 -37.14 -5.20
C GLY A 69 -33.55 -36.28 -4.29
N VAL A 70 -32.42 -35.86 -4.84
CA VAL A 70 -31.41 -35.03 -4.15
C VAL A 70 -31.03 -33.82 -5.02
N PRO A 71 -31.13 -32.57 -4.51
CA PRO A 71 -30.75 -31.38 -5.26
C PRO A 71 -29.23 -31.18 -5.27
N LEU A 72 -28.54 -31.88 -6.18
CA LEU A 72 -27.08 -31.88 -6.32
C LEU A 72 -26.45 -30.47 -6.34
N ALA A 73 -27.02 -29.54 -7.10
CA ALA A 73 -26.49 -28.19 -7.25
C ALA A 73 -26.71 -27.28 -6.02
N ALA A 74 -27.78 -27.54 -5.26
CA ALA A 74 -28.17 -26.70 -4.13
C ALA A 74 -27.44 -27.06 -2.84
N ALA A 75 -26.92 -28.29 -2.74
CA ALA A 75 -26.23 -28.82 -1.58
C ALA A 75 -24.70 -28.80 -1.80
N PRO A 76 -23.95 -27.85 -1.20
CA PRO A 76 -22.52 -27.67 -1.44
C PRO A 76 -21.66 -28.88 -1.05
N GLU A 77 -22.12 -29.71 -0.12
CA GLU A 77 -21.48 -30.95 0.32
C GLU A 77 -21.31 -31.98 -0.80
N HIS A 78 -22.13 -31.91 -1.85
CA HIS A 78 -22.02 -32.79 -3.01
C HIS A 78 -20.89 -32.36 -3.96
N GLY A 79 -20.45 -31.11 -3.88
CA GLY A 79 -19.41 -30.58 -4.75
C GLY A 79 -19.79 -30.55 -6.23
N ALA A 80 -21.09 -30.62 -6.55
CA ALA A 80 -21.60 -30.66 -7.92
C ALA A 80 -21.17 -29.44 -8.77
N MET A 81 -21.01 -28.28 -8.12
CA MET A 81 -20.55 -27.03 -8.76
C MET A 81 -19.05 -26.78 -8.59
N TYR A 82 -18.28 -27.79 -8.19
CA TYR A 82 -16.84 -27.68 -8.00
C TYR A 82 -16.08 -28.47 -9.08
N PRO A 83 -15.55 -27.82 -10.14
CA PRO A 83 -15.02 -28.49 -11.32
C PRO A 83 -13.97 -29.58 -11.07
N PRO A 84 -13.04 -29.44 -10.11
CA PRO A 84 -12.10 -30.51 -9.80
C PRO A 84 -12.75 -31.82 -9.39
N LEU A 85 -13.98 -31.82 -8.85
CA LEU A 85 -14.70 -33.05 -8.49
C LEU A 85 -15.43 -33.69 -9.67
N TRP A 86 -15.57 -33.03 -10.82
CA TRP A 86 -16.24 -33.60 -11.99
C TRP A 86 -15.48 -34.78 -12.60
N ILE A 87 -14.17 -34.84 -12.40
CA ILE A 87 -13.36 -35.99 -12.82
C ILE A 87 -13.42 -37.14 -11.81
N ALA A 88 -13.96 -36.94 -10.61
CA ALA A 88 -13.97 -37.91 -9.51
C ALA A 88 -15.08 -38.97 -9.62
N ALA A 89 -15.40 -39.44 -10.84
CA ALA A 89 -16.37 -40.52 -11.07
C ALA A 89 -15.76 -41.94 -10.93
N SER A 90 -14.48 -42.03 -10.55
CA SER A 90 -13.83 -43.30 -10.25
C SER A 90 -12.96 -43.15 -9.01
N PRO A 91 -12.73 -44.25 -8.25
CA PRO A 91 -11.89 -44.22 -7.05
C PRO A 91 -10.52 -43.57 -7.26
N ARG A 92 -9.84 -43.95 -8.35
CA ARG A 92 -8.50 -43.40 -8.69
C ARG A 92 -8.55 -41.90 -9.00
N ALA A 93 -9.62 -41.44 -9.64
CA ALA A 93 -9.77 -40.03 -9.95
C ALA A 93 -10.11 -39.22 -8.69
N LEU A 94 -10.93 -39.75 -7.77
CA LEU A 94 -11.14 -39.09 -6.49
C LEU A 94 -9.84 -39.02 -5.68
N ASP A 95 -9.09 -40.11 -5.59
CA ASP A 95 -7.78 -40.15 -4.94
C ASP A 95 -6.84 -39.05 -5.47
N LEU A 96 -6.74 -38.93 -6.80
CA LEU A 96 -5.94 -37.90 -7.44
C LEU A 96 -6.40 -36.51 -7.01
N VAL A 97 -7.72 -36.25 -7.05
CA VAL A 97 -8.28 -34.95 -6.64
C VAL A 97 -7.97 -34.68 -5.17
N MET A 98 -8.10 -35.66 -4.28
CA MET A 98 -7.77 -35.49 -2.85
C MET A 98 -6.29 -35.19 -2.64
N ILE A 99 -5.39 -35.92 -3.32
CA ILE A 99 -3.94 -35.69 -3.24
C ILE A 99 -3.58 -34.28 -3.74
N LEU A 100 -4.18 -33.83 -4.84
CA LEU A 100 -3.96 -32.48 -5.36
C LEU A 100 -4.42 -31.41 -4.36
N HIS A 101 -5.54 -31.61 -3.65
CA HIS A 101 -5.99 -30.69 -2.62
C HIS A 101 -5.10 -30.71 -1.37
N LEU A 102 -4.55 -31.86 -0.98
CA LEU A 102 -3.56 -31.93 0.09
C LEU A 102 -2.28 -31.17 -0.28
N ALA A 103 -1.80 -31.33 -1.52
CA ALA A 103 -0.66 -30.57 -2.03
C ALA A 103 -0.96 -29.07 -2.09
N TRP A 104 -2.17 -28.69 -2.51
CA TRP A 104 -2.63 -27.30 -2.54
C TRP A 104 -2.70 -26.67 -1.15
N ALA A 105 -3.22 -27.41 -0.17
CA ALA A 105 -3.27 -26.98 1.23
C ALA A 105 -1.86 -26.82 1.81
N ALA A 106 -0.98 -27.79 1.59
CA ALA A 106 0.41 -27.77 2.03
C ALA A 106 1.16 -26.55 1.49
N LEU A 107 1.02 -26.30 0.18
CA LEU A 107 1.59 -25.12 -0.48
C LEU A 107 1.04 -23.82 0.11
N GLY A 108 -0.27 -23.73 0.27
CA GLY A 108 -0.89 -22.54 0.87
C GLY A 108 -0.38 -22.26 2.28
N VAL A 109 -0.27 -23.29 3.14
CA VAL A 109 0.29 -23.13 4.50
C VAL A 109 1.75 -22.71 4.47
N ALA A 110 2.55 -23.35 3.62
CA ALA A 110 3.97 -23.03 3.50
C ALA A 110 4.17 -21.58 3.04
N LEU A 111 3.41 -21.12 2.04
CA LEU A 111 3.44 -19.73 1.58
C LEU A 111 2.91 -18.75 2.63
N TRP A 112 1.87 -19.13 3.37
CA TRP A 112 1.35 -18.32 4.45
C TRP A 112 2.39 -18.18 5.58
N ALA A 113 3.04 -19.27 5.99
CA ALA A 113 4.09 -19.25 7.01
C ALA A 113 5.25 -18.31 6.63
N ARG A 114 5.68 -18.34 5.35
CA ARG A 114 6.71 -17.43 4.83
C ARG A 114 6.29 -15.97 4.88
N ARG A 115 5.04 -15.67 4.52
CA ARG A 115 4.51 -14.29 4.45
C ARG A 115 4.00 -13.75 5.79
N SER A 116 3.76 -14.62 6.76
CA SER A 116 3.30 -14.25 8.09
C SER A 116 4.33 -13.39 8.83
N LYS A 117 3.90 -12.74 9.92
CA LYS A 117 4.77 -11.94 10.78
C LYS A 117 5.95 -12.72 11.37
N VAL A 118 5.82 -14.05 11.48
CA VAL A 118 6.85 -14.95 12.02
C VAL A 118 8.01 -15.15 11.03
N ARG A 119 7.79 -14.92 9.72
CA ARG A 119 8.81 -15.04 8.66
C ARG A 119 9.58 -16.36 8.76
N ALA A 120 8.84 -17.46 8.67
CA ALA A 120 9.44 -18.79 8.74
C ALA A 120 10.49 -18.96 7.63
N SER A 121 11.64 -19.54 7.98
CA SER A 121 12.65 -19.93 6.98
C SER A 121 12.04 -20.87 5.93
N ASP A 122 12.64 -20.93 4.74
CA ASP A 122 12.15 -21.82 3.67
C ASP A 122 12.03 -23.28 4.17
N GLN A 123 12.98 -23.76 4.98
CA GLN A 123 12.93 -25.09 5.57
C GLN A 123 11.76 -25.25 6.56
N SER A 124 11.57 -24.30 7.47
CA SER A 124 10.46 -24.32 8.43
C SER A 124 9.10 -24.25 7.74
N ALA A 125 8.99 -23.47 6.66
CA ALA A 125 7.79 -23.37 5.86
C ALA A 125 7.46 -24.67 5.11
N LEU A 126 8.48 -25.33 4.53
CA LEU A 126 8.33 -26.66 3.93
C LEU A 126 7.83 -27.67 4.97
N VAL A 127 8.47 -27.72 6.14
CA VAL A 127 8.08 -28.60 7.25
C VAL A 127 6.64 -28.32 7.67
N ALA A 128 6.24 -27.05 7.81
CA ALA A 128 4.86 -26.70 8.15
C ALA A 128 3.84 -27.19 7.11
N GLY A 129 4.14 -27.04 5.81
CA GLY A 129 3.29 -27.55 4.74
C GLY A 129 3.14 -29.08 4.78
N VAL A 130 4.26 -29.80 4.94
CA VAL A 130 4.28 -31.27 5.04
C VAL A 130 3.53 -31.76 6.28
N LEU A 131 3.74 -31.14 7.44
CA LEU A 131 3.05 -31.51 8.69
C LEU A 131 1.55 -31.31 8.60
N VAL A 132 1.08 -30.23 7.94
CA VAL A 132 -0.36 -30.02 7.73
C VAL A 132 -0.94 -31.09 6.81
N ALA A 133 -0.27 -31.42 5.70
CA ALA A 133 -0.72 -32.50 4.81
C ALA A 133 -0.74 -33.88 5.48
N ALA A 134 0.18 -34.13 6.42
CA ALA A 134 0.24 -35.36 7.22
C ALA A 134 -0.73 -35.36 8.42
N SER A 135 -1.43 -34.25 8.68
CA SER A 135 -2.27 -34.14 9.87
C SER A 135 -3.53 -34.99 9.77
N GLY A 136 -3.93 -35.59 10.90
CA GLY A 136 -5.18 -36.35 10.98
C GLY A 136 -6.44 -35.50 10.70
N ILE A 137 -6.35 -34.18 10.87
CA ILE A 137 -7.45 -33.24 10.58
C ILE A 137 -7.76 -33.22 9.09
N LEU A 138 -6.76 -33.00 8.23
CA LEU A 138 -6.97 -32.98 6.78
C LEU A 138 -7.34 -34.36 6.24
N ALA A 139 -6.75 -35.42 6.79
CA ALA A 139 -7.15 -36.78 6.44
C ALA A 139 -8.62 -37.04 6.78
N SER A 140 -9.06 -36.69 7.98
CA SER A 140 -10.46 -36.84 8.38
C SER A 140 -11.40 -35.94 7.56
N ALA A 141 -10.96 -34.74 7.18
CA ALA A 141 -11.73 -33.85 6.31
C ALA A 141 -11.90 -34.39 4.88
N ALA A 142 -10.89 -35.07 4.34
CA ALA A 142 -10.99 -35.70 3.02
C ALA A 142 -12.06 -36.80 3.00
N LEU A 143 -12.05 -37.68 4.02
CA LEU A 143 -13.06 -38.73 4.18
C LEU A 143 -14.49 -38.17 4.29
N ARG A 144 -14.63 -37.00 4.93
CA ARG A 144 -15.91 -36.29 5.09
C ARG A 144 -16.26 -35.34 3.94
N GLY A 145 -15.47 -35.29 2.87
CA GLY A 145 -15.72 -34.40 1.74
C GLY A 145 -15.45 -32.91 1.96
N ALA A 146 -14.92 -32.52 3.12
CA ALA A 146 -14.64 -31.13 3.48
C ALA A 146 -13.25 -30.64 3.01
N LEU A 147 -12.38 -31.55 2.59
CA LEU A 147 -11.00 -31.21 2.20
C LEU A 147 -10.91 -30.10 1.13
N PRO A 148 -11.71 -30.08 0.05
CA PRO A 148 -11.61 -29.02 -0.95
C PRO A 148 -11.79 -27.62 -0.35
N ALA A 149 -12.79 -27.44 0.52
CA ALA A 149 -13.03 -26.15 1.18
C ALA A 149 -11.86 -25.79 2.13
N LEU A 150 -11.39 -26.74 2.93
CA LEU A 150 -10.28 -26.50 3.87
C LEU A 150 -8.95 -26.21 3.16
N ALA A 151 -8.71 -26.81 2.00
CA ALA A 151 -7.49 -26.60 1.22
C ALA A 151 -7.34 -25.16 0.72
N HIS A 152 -8.43 -24.40 0.64
CA HIS A 152 -8.43 -22.99 0.26
C HIS A 152 -8.17 -22.02 1.43
N LEU A 153 -8.40 -22.44 2.69
CA LEU A 153 -8.23 -21.55 3.85
C LEU A 153 -6.81 -20.94 3.98
N PRO A 154 -5.71 -21.68 3.76
CA PRO A 154 -4.38 -21.10 3.86
C PRO A 154 -4.14 -19.98 2.83
N TRP A 155 -4.82 -20.02 1.68
CA TRP A 155 -4.71 -18.98 0.65
C TRP A 155 -5.38 -17.67 1.05
N LEU A 156 -6.45 -17.73 1.87
CA LEU A 156 -6.97 -16.55 2.54
C LEU A 156 -5.92 -15.96 3.49
N GLY A 157 -5.20 -16.80 4.23
CA GLY A 157 -4.07 -16.39 5.07
C GLY A 157 -2.96 -15.69 4.27
N VAL A 158 -2.59 -16.25 3.11
CA VAL A 158 -1.64 -15.63 2.16
C VAL A 158 -2.11 -14.25 1.70
N ALA A 159 -3.39 -14.12 1.34
CA ALA A 159 -3.98 -12.86 0.89
C ALA A 159 -4.03 -11.81 2.02
N ILE A 160 -4.44 -12.21 3.22
CA ILE A 160 -4.47 -11.35 4.41
C ILE A 160 -3.05 -10.87 4.74
N ALA A 161 -2.05 -11.76 4.73
CA ALA A 161 -0.66 -11.37 4.98
C ALA A 161 -0.14 -10.36 3.95
N ALA A 162 -0.52 -10.50 2.67
CA ALA A 162 -0.18 -9.54 1.63
C ALA A 162 -0.85 -8.17 1.85
N LEU A 163 -2.13 -8.16 2.24
CA LEU A 163 -2.86 -6.93 2.57
C LEU A 163 -2.28 -6.25 3.82
N GLU A 164 -1.93 -7.01 4.86
CA GLU A 164 -1.26 -6.48 6.05
C GLU A 164 0.10 -5.88 5.71
N ALA A 165 0.89 -6.54 4.86
CA ALA A 165 2.18 -6.03 4.40
C ALA A 165 2.02 -4.70 3.65
N ALA A 166 1.06 -4.60 2.73
CA ALA A 166 0.73 -3.37 2.02
C ALA A 166 0.30 -2.25 2.99
N ARG A 167 -0.59 -2.55 3.94
CA ARG A 167 -1.04 -1.60 4.97
C ARG A 167 0.12 -1.11 5.84
N ASN A 168 1.04 -1.99 6.21
CA ASN A 168 2.22 -1.64 7.02
C ASN A 168 3.20 -0.76 6.22
N GLU A 169 3.35 -1.00 4.92
CA GLU A 169 4.14 -0.13 4.03
C GLU A 169 3.52 1.27 3.97
N GLU A 170 2.21 1.37 3.70
CA GLU A 170 1.48 2.64 3.68
C GLU A 170 1.60 3.39 5.01
N MET A 171 1.46 2.69 6.14
CA MET A 171 1.61 3.27 7.47
C MET A 171 3.04 3.80 7.70
N THR A 172 4.07 3.08 7.25
CA THR A 172 5.46 3.52 7.37
C THR A 172 5.70 4.81 6.59
N ILE A 173 5.17 4.88 5.37
CA ILE A 173 5.24 6.08 4.54
C ILE A 173 4.49 7.24 5.21
N ALA A 174 3.32 6.98 5.80
CA ALA A 174 2.54 7.99 6.52
C ALA A 174 3.29 8.52 7.76
N VAL A 175 3.95 7.65 8.52
CA VAL A 175 4.78 8.03 9.67
C VAL A 175 5.97 8.89 9.22
N GLY A 176 6.66 8.48 8.15
CA GLY A 176 7.76 9.26 7.57
C GLY A 176 7.30 10.63 7.08
N ALA A 177 6.16 10.70 6.40
CA ALA A 177 5.56 11.95 5.94
C ALA A 177 5.21 12.88 7.11
N LEU A 178 4.57 12.36 8.15
CA LEU A 178 4.22 13.13 9.35
C LEU A 178 5.47 13.67 10.06
N ALA A 179 6.54 12.86 10.17
CA ALA A 179 7.80 13.31 10.75
C ALA A 179 8.42 14.46 9.92
N GLY A 180 8.34 14.38 8.60
CA GLY A 180 8.76 15.45 7.72
C GLY A 180 7.88 16.70 7.79
N GLU A 181 6.56 16.56 7.95
CA GLU A 181 5.64 17.68 8.19
C GLU A 181 5.95 18.42 9.51
N ARG A 182 6.34 17.68 10.56
CA ARG A 182 6.78 18.28 11.84
C ARG A 182 8.00 19.18 11.65
N ARG A 183 8.97 18.74 10.84
CA ARG A 183 10.17 19.54 10.53
C ARG A 183 9.80 20.78 9.72
N VAL A 184 8.95 20.62 8.71
CA VAL A 184 8.45 21.75 7.90
C VAL A 184 7.68 22.75 8.76
N ALA A 185 6.90 22.31 9.74
CA ALA A 185 6.18 23.22 10.65
C ALA A 185 7.15 24.10 11.46
N TRP A 186 8.27 23.52 11.94
CA TRP A 186 9.34 24.30 12.57
C TRP A 186 10.03 25.25 11.60
N THR A 187 10.35 24.80 10.38
CA THR A 187 10.96 25.66 9.35
C THR A 187 10.03 26.82 8.98
N ARG A 188 8.72 26.59 8.88
CA ARG A 188 7.72 27.65 8.65
C ARG A 188 7.76 28.68 9.77
N LEU A 189 7.78 28.26 11.03
CA LEU A 189 7.88 29.18 12.16
C LEU A 189 9.18 29.99 12.11
N ALA A 190 10.31 29.36 11.81
CA ALA A 190 11.59 30.06 11.64
C ALA A 190 11.54 31.08 10.49
N MET A 191 10.93 30.72 9.37
CA MET A 191 10.73 31.61 8.22
C MET A 191 9.85 32.82 8.58
N VAL A 192 8.76 32.61 9.33
CA VAL A 192 7.90 33.69 9.82
C VAL A 192 8.65 34.65 10.75
N LEU A 193 9.45 34.11 11.68
CA LEU A 193 10.28 34.92 12.58
C LEU A 193 11.34 35.71 11.81
N MET A 194 11.95 35.10 10.80
CA MET A 194 12.91 35.75 9.92
C MET A 194 12.26 36.90 9.15
N PHE A 195 11.07 36.71 8.58
CA PHE A 195 10.35 37.79 7.91
C PHE A 195 10.02 38.93 8.86
N ALA A 196 9.43 38.63 10.02
CA ALA A 196 9.13 39.65 11.03
C ALA A 196 10.39 40.43 11.46
N ALA A 197 11.52 39.75 11.65
CA ALA A 197 12.78 40.42 11.95
C ALA A 197 13.26 41.31 10.79
N SER A 198 13.15 40.84 9.55
CA SER A 198 13.59 41.60 8.38
C SER A 198 12.71 42.81 8.05
N THR A 199 11.39 42.72 8.26
CA THR A 199 10.43 43.77 7.89
C THR A 199 10.17 44.76 9.03
N GLU A 200 10.22 44.32 10.29
CA GLU A 200 9.92 45.19 11.44
C GLU A 200 11.18 45.59 12.21
N LEU A 201 12.03 44.63 12.55
CA LEU A 201 13.14 44.88 13.46
C LEU A 201 14.32 45.58 12.75
N ALA A 202 14.71 45.10 11.57
CA ALA A 202 15.85 45.66 10.84
C ALA A 202 15.66 47.14 10.45
N PRO A 203 14.49 47.59 9.94
CA PRO A 203 14.27 49.01 9.67
C PRO A 203 14.30 49.88 10.93
N ARG A 204 13.72 49.40 12.04
CA ARG A 204 13.73 50.11 13.33
C ARG A 204 15.13 50.27 13.90
N ILE A 205 15.96 49.23 13.82
CA ILE A 205 17.39 49.30 14.22
C ILE A 205 18.13 50.31 13.33
N ALA A 206 17.80 50.39 12.04
CA ALA A 206 18.35 51.35 11.10
C ALA A 206 17.78 52.78 11.25
N GLY A 207 16.90 53.04 12.23
CA GLY A 207 16.28 54.35 12.46
C GLY A 207 15.22 54.74 11.41
N ARG A 208 14.76 53.80 10.58
CA ARG A 208 13.69 54.04 9.60
C ARG A 208 12.33 53.86 10.28
N ALA A 209 11.42 54.81 10.04
CA ALA A 209 10.03 54.68 10.48
C ALA A 209 9.32 53.63 9.61
N VAL A 210 8.69 52.63 10.26
CA VAL A 210 7.86 51.63 9.58
C VAL A 210 6.42 52.16 9.58
N PRO A 211 5.80 52.43 8.42
CA PRO A 211 4.41 52.87 8.38
C PRO A 211 3.50 51.78 8.94
N PHE A 212 2.49 52.18 9.72
CA PHE A 212 1.51 51.24 10.23
C PHE A 212 0.54 50.85 9.11
N ASP A 213 0.53 49.58 8.72
CA ASP A 213 -0.48 49.01 7.85
C ASP A 213 -1.25 47.88 8.55
N ALA A 214 -2.55 48.10 8.74
CA ALA A 214 -3.45 47.15 9.37
C ALA A 214 -3.58 45.85 8.57
N LEU A 215 -3.50 45.90 7.24
CA LEU A 215 -3.61 44.70 6.40
C LEU A 215 -2.36 43.82 6.52
N GLN A 216 -1.17 44.40 6.40
CA GLN A 216 0.10 43.68 6.62
C GLN A 216 0.17 43.08 8.03
N MET A 217 -0.19 43.86 9.06
CA MET A 217 -0.23 43.39 10.44
C MET A 217 -1.22 42.21 10.57
N GLY A 218 -2.42 42.33 10.03
CA GLY A 218 -3.43 41.27 10.05
C GLY A 218 -2.97 39.99 9.34
N LEU A 219 -2.38 40.11 8.16
CA LEU A 219 -1.83 38.97 7.41
C LEU A 219 -0.66 38.31 8.15
N GLY A 220 0.26 39.12 8.71
CA GLY A 220 1.40 38.64 9.51
C GLY A 220 0.95 37.87 10.75
N PHE A 221 0.05 38.45 11.55
CA PHE A 221 -0.52 37.77 12.72
C PHE A 221 -1.29 36.51 12.34
N GLY A 222 -2.09 36.57 11.28
CA GLY A 222 -2.82 35.42 10.75
C GLY A 222 -1.86 34.29 10.36
N TYR A 223 -0.72 34.61 9.74
CA TYR A 223 0.26 33.61 9.34
C TYR A 223 1.04 33.01 10.52
N VAL A 224 1.38 33.82 11.53
CA VAL A 224 1.96 33.34 12.80
C VAL A 224 1.00 32.36 13.48
N ALA A 225 -0.27 32.75 13.62
CA ALA A 225 -1.30 31.89 14.22
C ALA A 225 -1.48 30.59 13.44
N PHE A 226 -1.49 30.66 12.11
CA PHE A 226 -1.53 29.49 11.24
C PHE A 226 -0.31 28.56 11.42
N ALA A 227 0.90 29.12 11.49
CA ALA A 227 2.13 28.35 11.68
C ALA A 227 2.13 27.62 13.03
N LEU A 228 1.75 28.31 14.11
CA LEU A 228 1.63 27.75 15.46
C LEU A 228 0.53 26.67 15.53
N LEU A 229 -0.64 26.92 14.93
CA LEU A 229 -1.72 25.95 14.89
C LEU A 229 -1.31 24.70 14.11
N THR A 230 -0.62 24.86 12.98
CA THR A 230 -0.10 23.74 12.19
C THR A 230 0.92 22.94 12.99
N LEU A 231 1.85 23.60 13.68
CA LEU A 231 2.84 22.94 14.54
C LEU A 231 2.15 22.14 15.65
N TYR A 232 1.19 22.74 16.35
CA TYR A 232 0.41 22.07 17.40
C TYR A 232 -0.42 20.89 16.88
N LYS A 233 -1.10 21.04 15.75
CA LYS A 233 -1.90 19.96 15.17
C LYS A 233 -1.02 18.81 14.68
N VAL A 234 0.10 19.10 14.04
CA VAL A 234 1.00 18.07 13.50
C VAL A 234 1.80 17.36 14.60
N SER A 235 2.07 18.02 15.74
CA SER A 235 2.67 17.37 16.90
C SER A 235 1.70 16.40 17.61
N THR A 236 0.40 16.67 17.58
CA THR A 236 -0.63 15.87 18.27
C THR A 236 -1.31 14.82 17.37
N THR A 237 -1.23 14.93 16.05
CA THR A 237 -1.89 14.00 15.13
C THR A 237 -1.11 12.69 15.01
N ALA A 238 -1.81 11.55 15.05
CA ALA A 238 -1.28 10.24 14.64
C ALA A 238 -1.16 10.09 13.11
N ALA A 239 -0.26 9.23 12.65
CA ALA A 239 -0.10 8.98 11.22
C ALA A 239 -1.35 8.33 10.61
N ASP A 240 -1.86 8.89 9.52
CA ASP A 240 -2.98 8.35 8.75
C ASP A 240 -2.67 8.44 7.24
N PRO A 241 -2.61 7.31 6.51
CA PRO A 241 -2.31 7.29 5.08
C PRO A 241 -3.23 8.17 4.23
N ARG A 242 -4.52 8.26 4.55
CA ARG A 242 -5.48 9.05 3.77
C ARG A 242 -5.32 10.54 4.03
N ARG A 243 -5.21 10.93 5.30
CA ARG A 243 -5.09 12.35 5.70
C ARG A 243 -3.73 12.94 5.32
N SER A 244 -2.65 12.15 5.36
CA SER A 244 -1.31 12.57 4.95
C SER A 244 -1.22 12.96 3.46
N ALA A 245 -2.18 12.54 2.63
CA ALA A 245 -2.23 12.93 1.22
C ALA A 245 -2.87 14.31 1.01
N ILE A 246 -3.94 14.66 1.72
CA ILE A 246 -4.74 15.85 1.40
C ILE A 246 -4.28 17.07 2.19
N ARG A 247 -4.04 16.92 3.50
CA ARG A 247 -3.73 18.05 4.39
C ARG A 247 -2.53 18.88 3.93
N PRO A 248 -1.40 18.28 3.49
CA PRO A 248 -0.24 19.08 3.10
C PRO A 248 -0.50 19.96 1.88
N ALA A 249 -1.38 19.51 0.97
CA ALA A 249 -1.74 20.31 -0.20
C ALA A 249 -2.52 21.57 0.16
N LEU A 250 -3.48 21.45 1.09
CA LEU A 250 -4.22 22.60 1.62
C LEU A 250 -3.28 23.59 2.31
N ILE A 251 -2.33 23.07 3.12
CA ILE A 251 -1.31 23.88 3.78
C ILE A 251 -0.43 24.61 2.75
N THR A 252 -0.01 23.93 1.67
CA THR A 252 0.77 24.54 0.59
C THR A 252 0.01 25.67 -0.09
N LEU A 253 -1.25 25.43 -0.44
CA LEU A 253 -2.09 26.46 -1.07
C LEU A 253 -2.20 27.69 -0.17
N LEU A 254 -2.42 27.49 1.13
CA LEU A 254 -2.47 28.59 2.08
C LEU A 254 -1.12 29.32 2.21
N ASP A 255 0.00 28.58 2.31
CA ASP A 255 1.34 29.16 2.38
C ASP A 255 1.60 30.11 1.19
N PHE A 256 1.37 29.65 -0.03
CA PHE A 256 1.55 30.48 -1.24
C PHE A 256 0.55 31.63 -1.35
N THR A 257 -0.68 31.44 -0.86
CA THR A 257 -1.71 32.50 -0.86
C THR A 257 -1.31 33.63 0.08
N VAL A 258 -0.88 33.30 1.30
CA VAL A 258 -0.48 34.29 2.31
C VAL A 258 0.81 35.00 1.90
N VAL A 259 1.81 34.26 1.42
CA VAL A 259 3.05 34.88 0.91
C VAL A 259 2.78 35.79 -0.29
N GLY A 260 1.94 35.34 -1.23
CA GLY A 260 1.53 36.17 -2.36
C GLY A 260 0.80 37.44 -1.93
N ALA A 261 -0.14 37.34 -0.98
CA ALA A 261 -0.89 38.48 -0.45
C ALA A 261 0.03 39.48 0.28
N LEU A 262 0.96 39.00 1.11
CA LEU A 262 1.95 39.85 1.78
C LEU A 262 2.83 40.58 0.76
N ALA A 263 3.28 39.89 -0.29
CA ALA A 263 4.13 40.51 -1.31
C ALA A 263 3.37 41.53 -2.17
N VAL A 264 2.14 41.24 -2.58
CA VAL A 264 1.23 42.19 -3.25
C VAL A 264 1.01 43.42 -2.36
N ASN A 265 0.78 43.22 -1.07
CA ASN A 265 0.55 44.33 -0.15
C ASN A 265 1.80 45.21 0.02
N GLY A 266 2.99 44.60 0.15
CA GLY A 266 4.26 45.34 0.21
C GLY A 266 4.48 46.26 -0.99
N THR A 267 4.12 45.81 -2.21
CA THR A 267 4.22 46.65 -3.42
C THR A 267 3.30 47.87 -3.42
N ARG A 268 2.24 47.89 -2.60
CA ARG A 268 1.31 49.04 -2.49
C ARG A 268 1.80 50.11 -1.53
N LEU A 269 2.65 49.74 -0.57
CA LEU A 269 3.17 50.65 0.46
C LEU A 269 4.39 51.44 -0.03
N ASP A 270 4.65 51.45 -1.34
CA ASP A 270 5.81 52.09 -1.98
C ASP A 270 7.17 51.57 -1.44
N GLU A 271 7.15 50.39 -0.79
CA GLU A 271 8.38 49.67 -0.49
C GLU A 271 8.98 49.16 -1.79
N THR A 272 10.31 49.30 -1.92
CA THR A 272 11.04 48.86 -3.11
C THR A 272 10.79 47.37 -3.31
N TYR A 273 10.17 46.99 -4.43
CA TYR A 273 9.87 45.60 -4.71
C TYR A 273 11.16 44.80 -4.96
N HIS A 274 11.36 43.75 -4.16
CA HIS A 274 12.53 42.86 -4.22
C HIS A 274 12.14 41.50 -4.79
N PRO A 275 12.16 41.29 -6.13
CA PRO A 275 11.79 40.02 -6.76
C PRO A 275 12.64 38.84 -6.28
N GLU A 276 13.90 39.09 -5.91
CA GLU A 276 14.82 38.11 -5.34
C GLU A 276 14.33 37.54 -4.00
N MET A 277 13.69 38.35 -3.16
CA MET A 277 13.12 37.90 -1.90
C MET A 277 11.96 36.96 -2.17
N LEU A 278 11.01 37.36 -3.03
CA LEU A 278 9.88 36.52 -3.42
C LEU A 278 10.35 35.18 -4.01
N ALA A 279 11.33 35.23 -4.91
CA ALA A 279 11.91 34.04 -5.51
C ALA A 279 12.50 33.09 -4.46
N ALA A 280 13.24 33.63 -3.49
CA ALA A 280 13.80 32.87 -2.39
C ALA A 280 12.71 32.24 -1.49
N VAL A 281 11.65 32.98 -1.14
CA VAL A 281 10.53 32.44 -0.34
C VAL A 281 9.83 31.31 -1.09
N CYS A 282 9.50 31.50 -2.37
CA CYS A 282 8.86 30.47 -3.18
C CYS A 282 9.75 29.22 -3.32
N ALA A 283 11.07 29.39 -3.47
CA ALA A 283 12.01 28.27 -3.47
C ALA A 283 11.96 27.50 -2.13
N VAL A 284 11.99 28.19 -0.99
CA VAL A 284 11.84 27.56 0.34
C VAL A 284 10.52 26.79 0.44
N LEU A 285 9.40 27.37 0.00
CA LEU A 285 8.10 26.69 0.01
C LEU A 285 8.05 25.47 -0.93
N ILE A 286 8.78 25.47 -2.05
CA ILE A 286 8.95 24.27 -2.88
C ILE A 286 9.68 23.18 -2.09
N THR A 287 10.75 23.53 -1.36
CA THR A 287 11.50 22.54 -0.56
C THR A 287 10.68 21.88 0.55
N PHE A 288 9.60 22.52 1.03
CA PHE A 288 8.67 21.91 1.98
C PHE A 288 7.93 20.68 1.42
N SER A 289 7.97 20.47 0.09
CA SER A 289 7.40 19.27 -0.54
C SER A 289 8.31 18.03 -0.46
N VAL A 290 9.59 18.18 -0.08
CA VAL A 290 10.56 17.06 0.04
C VAL A 290 10.07 15.98 1.01
N SER A 291 9.39 16.39 2.09
CA SER A 291 8.89 15.50 3.14
C SER A 291 7.67 14.67 2.73
N ARG A 292 7.10 14.86 1.54
CA ARG A 292 5.75 14.39 1.23
C ARG A 292 5.71 13.06 0.49
N SER A 293 4.71 12.26 0.83
CA SER A 293 4.58 10.88 0.37
C SER A 293 4.13 10.73 -1.09
N ARG A 294 3.52 11.76 -1.71
CA ARG A 294 2.95 11.67 -3.07
C ARG A 294 3.67 12.58 -4.06
N TRP A 295 3.88 12.06 -5.27
CA TRP A 295 4.63 12.73 -6.34
C TRP A 295 3.96 14.02 -6.85
N TRP A 296 2.65 14.16 -6.68
CA TRP A 296 1.92 15.34 -7.13
C TRP A 296 2.11 16.54 -6.19
N HIS A 297 2.60 16.36 -4.97
CA HIS A 297 2.83 17.51 -4.08
C HIS A 297 3.93 18.44 -4.57
N PRO A 298 5.13 17.96 -4.99
CA PRO A 298 6.11 18.82 -5.65
C PRO A 298 5.55 19.54 -6.89
N VAL A 299 4.70 18.87 -7.68
CA VAL A 299 4.04 19.48 -8.85
C VAL A 299 3.12 20.62 -8.42
N LEU A 300 2.28 20.41 -7.40
CA LEU A 300 1.42 21.44 -6.85
C LEU A 300 2.23 22.63 -6.31
N SER A 301 3.26 22.37 -5.51
CA SER A 301 4.15 23.42 -4.99
C SER A 301 4.83 24.22 -6.10
N LEU A 302 5.28 23.55 -7.16
CA LEU A 302 5.87 24.19 -8.33
C LEU A 302 4.85 25.07 -9.05
N ALA A 303 3.64 24.56 -9.30
CA ALA A 303 2.57 25.33 -9.94
C ALA A 303 2.20 26.56 -9.11
N CYS A 304 2.03 26.41 -7.79
CA CYS A 304 1.76 27.53 -6.89
C CYS A 304 2.90 28.56 -6.90
N ALA A 305 4.16 28.14 -6.88
CA ALA A 305 5.30 29.05 -6.93
C ALA A 305 5.33 29.87 -8.23
N LEU A 306 5.09 29.22 -9.37
CA LEU A 306 5.04 29.89 -10.67
C LEU A 306 3.89 30.91 -10.74
N VAL A 307 2.70 30.52 -10.28
CA VAL A 307 1.52 31.41 -10.24
C VAL A 307 1.76 32.58 -9.30
N THR A 308 2.25 32.34 -8.08
CA THR A 308 2.55 33.41 -7.12
C THR A 308 3.59 34.38 -7.66
N MET A 309 4.69 33.88 -8.23
CA MET A 309 5.73 34.72 -8.82
C MET A 309 5.18 35.58 -9.95
N PHE A 310 4.42 34.99 -10.88
CA PHE A 310 3.84 35.70 -12.01
C PHE A 310 2.83 36.77 -11.56
N VAL A 311 1.91 36.43 -10.65
CA VAL A 311 0.88 37.36 -10.17
C VAL A 311 1.49 38.56 -9.44
N VAL A 312 2.45 38.32 -8.54
CA VAL A 312 3.06 39.41 -7.76
C VAL A 312 3.94 40.31 -8.65
N THR A 313 4.78 39.73 -9.52
CA THR A 313 5.61 40.53 -10.45
C THR A 313 4.79 41.34 -11.44
N ALA A 314 3.70 40.76 -11.95
CA ALA A 314 2.75 41.48 -12.80
C ALA A 314 2.08 42.62 -12.05
N HIS A 315 1.65 42.40 -10.80
CA HIS A 315 1.05 43.45 -9.97
C HIS A 315 2.04 44.59 -9.68
N ALA A 316 3.31 44.27 -9.46
CA ALA A 316 4.37 45.24 -9.22
C ALA A 316 4.82 46.00 -10.47
N GLY A 317 4.33 45.66 -11.67
CA GLY A 317 4.83 46.22 -12.94
C GLY A 317 6.30 45.85 -13.24
N ALA A 318 6.82 44.79 -12.60
CA ALA A 318 8.22 44.40 -12.62
C ALA A 318 8.46 43.13 -13.46
N LEU A 319 7.67 42.92 -14.51
CA LEU A 319 7.83 41.79 -15.43
C LEU A 319 9.02 42.04 -16.36
N ASP A 320 10.18 41.52 -15.97
CA ASP A 320 11.34 41.41 -16.86
C ASP A 320 11.42 40.00 -17.46
N ALA A 321 11.38 39.90 -18.79
CA ALA A 321 11.37 38.62 -19.49
C ALA A 321 12.59 37.75 -19.14
N THR A 322 13.76 38.37 -18.94
CA THR A 322 15.01 37.67 -18.64
C THR A 322 14.98 37.08 -17.23
N ALA A 323 14.69 37.89 -16.22
CA ALA A 323 14.60 37.48 -14.82
C ALA A 323 13.46 36.48 -14.59
N THR A 324 12.27 36.71 -15.16
CA THR A 324 11.14 35.78 -15.04
C THR A 324 11.48 34.43 -15.65
N THR A 325 12.07 34.38 -16.85
CA THR A 325 12.47 33.10 -17.48
C THR A 325 13.50 32.36 -16.64
N PHE A 326 14.50 33.08 -16.11
CA PHE A 326 15.53 32.49 -15.26
C PHE A 326 14.95 31.91 -13.96
N VAL A 327 14.11 32.67 -13.24
CA VAL A 327 13.47 32.22 -11.98
C VAL A 327 12.52 31.04 -12.23
N THR A 328 11.71 31.10 -13.29
CA THR A 328 10.83 29.98 -13.69
C THR A 328 11.63 28.72 -14.01
N GLY A 329 12.72 28.84 -14.78
CA GLY A 329 13.63 27.72 -15.03
C GLY A 329 14.23 27.15 -13.75
N GLY A 330 14.65 28.01 -12.83
CA GLY A 330 15.14 27.63 -11.50
C GLY A 330 14.12 26.88 -10.66
N PHE A 331 12.86 27.33 -10.63
CA PHE A 331 11.79 26.62 -9.93
C PHE A 331 11.49 25.27 -10.55
N ILE A 332 11.45 25.16 -11.87
CA ILE A 332 11.23 23.88 -12.56
C ILE A 332 12.36 22.90 -12.21
N ALA A 333 13.62 23.33 -12.28
CA ALA A 333 14.77 22.51 -11.91
C ALA A 333 14.69 22.07 -10.45
N LEU A 334 14.38 22.98 -9.52
CA LEU A 334 14.22 22.67 -8.09
C LEU A 334 13.06 21.69 -7.84
N GLY A 335 11.91 21.91 -8.47
CA GLY A 335 10.74 21.04 -8.35
C GLY A 335 11.02 19.61 -8.86
N LEU A 336 11.74 19.48 -9.98
CA LEU A 336 12.19 18.19 -10.51
C LEU A 336 13.17 17.51 -9.55
N LEU A 337 14.17 18.24 -9.04
CA LEU A 337 15.14 17.71 -8.06
C LEU A 337 14.43 17.17 -6.82
N VAL A 338 13.49 17.93 -6.26
CA VAL A 338 12.69 17.51 -5.10
C VAL A 338 11.87 16.26 -5.45
N MET A 339 11.22 16.23 -6.62
CA MET A 339 10.44 15.07 -7.06
C MET A 339 11.30 13.81 -7.19
N MET A 340 12.47 13.91 -7.81
CA MET A 340 13.42 12.79 -7.96
C MET A 340 13.89 12.30 -6.59
N SER A 341 14.24 13.23 -5.69
CA SER A 341 14.71 12.92 -4.33
C SER A 341 13.64 12.19 -3.51
N SER A 342 12.39 12.64 -3.59
CA SER A 342 11.25 11.98 -2.91
C SER A 342 10.91 10.62 -3.53
N ARG A 343 11.17 10.40 -4.84
CA ARG A 343 11.02 9.08 -5.48
C ARG A 343 12.14 8.13 -5.05
N ALA A 344 13.39 8.59 -5.05
CA ALA A 344 14.56 7.80 -4.63
C ALA A 344 14.44 7.36 -3.17
N THR A 345 14.09 8.27 -2.27
CA THR A 345 13.88 7.96 -0.84
C THR A 345 12.80 6.90 -0.64
N ARG A 346 11.69 6.98 -1.40
CA ARG A 346 10.62 5.97 -1.34
C ARG A 346 11.06 4.61 -1.87
N ALA A 347 11.80 4.58 -2.97
CA ALA A 347 12.36 3.34 -3.51
C ALA A 347 13.29 2.68 -2.49
N MET A 348 14.17 3.45 -1.85
CA MET A 348 15.06 2.97 -0.80
C MET A 348 14.30 2.36 0.38
N PHE A 349 13.26 3.02 0.90
CA PHE A 349 12.46 2.46 2.00
C PHE A 349 11.72 1.19 1.61
N ARG A 350 11.21 1.12 0.38
CA ARG A 350 10.59 -0.09 -0.16
C ARG A 350 11.57 -1.24 -0.27
N ASP A 351 12.78 -0.96 -0.74
CA ASP A 351 13.80 -1.98 -0.91
C ASP A 351 14.34 -2.48 0.44
N LEU A 352 14.53 -1.59 1.42
CA LEU A 352 14.86 -1.98 2.79
C LEU A 352 13.77 -2.88 3.38
N ARG A 353 12.49 -2.49 3.23
CA ARG A 353 11.34 -3.31 3.69
C ARG A 353 11.24 -4.65 2.97
N ARG A 354 11.52 -4.69 1.67
CA ARG A 354 11.56 -5.94 0.89
C ARG A 354 12.68 -6.84 1.35
N ARG A 355 13.86 -6.29 1.66
CA ARG A 355 14.99 -7.04 2.23
C ARG A 355 14.67 -7.56 3.62
N ASP A 356 13.99 -6.78 4.45
CA ASP A 356 13.53 -7.28 5.75
C ASP A 356 12.49 -8.39 5.58
N ALA A 357 11.66 -8.33 4.54
CA ALA A 357 10.60 -9.31 4.29
C ALA A 357 11.04 -10.60 3.57
N LEU A 358 12.30 -10.70 3.12
CA LEU A 358 12.89 -11.87 2.47
C LEU A 358 13.75 -12.67 3.45
#